data_AF-A0A9E5W178-F1
#
_entry.id   AF-A0A9E5W178-F1
#
_cell.length_a   1.000
_cell.length_b   1.000
_cell.length_c   1.000
_cell.angle_alpha   90.00
_cell.angle_beta   90.00
_cell.angle_gamma   90.00
#
_symmetry.space_group_name_H-M   'P 1'
#
loop_
_entity.id
_entity.type
_entity.pdbx_description
1 polymer ?
#
loop_
_entity_poly.entity_id
_entity_poly.type
_entity_poly.pdbx_seq_one_letter_code
_entity_poly.pdbx_strand_id
1 'polypeptide(L)'
;MKNSAMENHETTALQTVAALEKNRFKASYCRTAAEALARLEKLIPPEATVGIGGSVTLQQLGVEKALEARGNTVYSHSKPGLSPEEMMA
;
A
#
# COMPACT_ATOMS: atom_id res chain seq x y z
N MET A 1 22.89 13.27 -17.33
CA MET A 1 21.80 13.07 -18.30
C MET A 1 20.56 12.64 -17.52
N LYS A 2 19.51 13.49 -17.48
CA LYS A 2 18.25 13.15 -16.80
C LYS A 2 17.40 12.37 -17.80
N ASN A 3 17.03 11.14 -17.44
CA ASN A 3 16.23 10.25 -18.28
C ASN A 3 14.80 10.82 -18.41
N SER A 4 14.46 11.33 -19.59
CA SER A 4 13.15 11.92 -19.94
C SER A 4 11.94 11.01 -19.64
N ALA A 5 12.12 9.69 -19.56
CA ALA A 5 11.06 8.74 -19.18
C ALA A 5 10.60 8.85 -17.70
N MET A 6 11.50 9.21 -16.77
CA MET A 6 11.13 9.31 -15.34
C MET A 6 10.31 10.57 -15.03
N GLU A 7 10.53 11.67 -15.75
CA GLU A 7 9.71 12.89 -15.64
C GLU A 7 8.25 12.64 -16.06
N ASN A 8 8.01 11.73 -17.01
CA ASN A 8 6.66 11.40 -17.47
C ASN A 8 5.86 10.62 -16.41
N HIS A 9 6.47 9.65 -15.72
CA HIS A 9 5.75 8.85 -14.72
C HIS A 9 5.34 9.66 -13.48
N GLU A 10 6.21 10.56 -13.02
CA GLU A 10 5.88 11.46 -11.92
C GLU A 10 4.75 12.42 -12.31
N THR A 11 4.83 13.02 -13.51
CA THR A 11 3.77 13.90 -14.01
C THR A 11 2.44 13.18 -14.11
N THR A 12 2.39 11.98 -14.69
CA THR A 12 1.17 11.17 -14.78
C THR A 12 0.64 10.81 -13.38
N ALA A 13 1.51 10.42 -12.45
CA ALA A 13 1.10 10.09 -11.09
C ALA A 13 0.48 11.29 -10.37
N LEU A 14 1.07 12.49 -10.51
CA LEU A 14 0.52 13.71 -9.92
C LEU A 14 -0.83 14.10 -10.53
N GLN A 15 -1.01 13.91 -11.85
CA GLN A 15 -2.30 14.08 -12.50
C GLN A 15 -3.34 13.09 -11.97
N THR A 16 -2.96 11.82 -11.76
CA THR A 16 -3.82 10.81 -11.15
C THR A 16 -4.20 11.19 -9.72
N VAL A 17 -3.26 11.67 -8.90
CA VAL A 17 -3.55 12.17 -7.54
C VAL A 17 -4.60 13.28 -7.58
N ALA A 18 -4.41 14.29 -8.43
CA ALA A 18 -5.36 15.39 -8.56
C ALA A 18 -6.76 14.92 -9.02
N ALA A 19 -6.83 13.92 -9.91
CA ALA A 19 -8.09 13.33 -10.34
C ALA A 19 -8.78 12.55 -9.21
N LEU A 20 -8.03 11.80 -8.41
CA LEU A 20 -8.55 11.06 -7.25
C LEU A 20 -9.06 12.02 -6.17
N GLU A 21 -8.34 13.11 -5.88
CA GLU A 21 -8.75 14.13 -4.91
C GLU A 21 -10.05 14.82 -5.32
N LYS A 22 -10.21 15.16 -6.62
CA LYS A 22 -11.49 15.67 -7.16
C LYS A 22 -12.66 14.70 -6.96
N ASN A 23 -12.37 13.41 -6.87
CA ASN A 23 -13.34 12.34 -6.61
C ASN A 23 -13.44 11.96 -5.12
N ARG A 24 -12.97 12.81 -4.21
CA ARG A 24 -13.06 12.66 -2.75
C ARG A 24 -12.20 11.53 -2.17
N PHE A 25 -11.17 11.09 -2.89
CA PHE A 25 -10.14 10.20 -2.34
C PHE A 25 -9.01 11.01 -1.71
N LYS A 26 -8.44 10.48 -0.62
CA LYS A 26 -7.14 10.95 -0.12
C LYS A 26 -6.05 10.21 -0.89
N ALA A 27 -5.35 10.89 -1.76
CA ALA A 27 -4.31 10.31 -2.61
C ALA A 27 -2.97 10.99 -2.37
N SER A 28 -1.88 10.30 -2.64
CA SER A 28 -0.53 10.84 -2.46
C SER A 28 0.47 10.12 -3.34
N TYR A 29 1.36 10.87 -3.99
CA TYR A 29 2.50 10.31 -4.69
C TYR A 29 3.65 10.04 -3.71
N CYS A 30 4.29 8.89 -3.85
CA CYS A 30 5.54 8.53 -3.18
C CYS A 30 6.53 8.10 -4.25
N ARG A 31 7.75 8.64 -4.23
CA ARG A 31 8.73 8.42 -5.31
C ARG A 31 9.44 7.08 -5.16
N THR A 32 9.49 6.54 -3.94
CA THR A 32 10.15 5.27 -3.64
C THR A 32 9.25 4.34 -2.85
N ALA A 33 9.54 3.03 -2.93
CA ALA A 33 8.88 2.00 -2.14
C ALA A 33 8.98 2.27 -0.62
N ALA A 34 10.15 2.73 -0.16
CA ALA A 34 10.38 3.04 1.25
C ALA A 34 9.52 4.23 1.72
N GLU A 35 9.39 5.28 0.91
CA GLU A 35 8.49 6.40 1.22
C GLU A 35 7.03 5.95 1.31
N ALA A 36 6.59 5.08 0.40
CA ALA A 36 5.24 4.53 0.41
C ALA A 36 4.96 3.70 1.68
N LEU A 37 5.90 2.82 2.07
CA LEU A 37 5.77 2.01 3.28
C LEU A 37 5.73 2.88 4.53
N ALA A 38 6.68 3.82 4.69
CA ALA A 38 6.72 4.72 5.85
C ALA A 38 5.45 5.58 5.95
N ARG A 39 4.83 5.93 4.82
CA ARG A 39 3.57 6.67 4.81
C ARG A 39 2.39 5.79 5.22
N LEU A 40 2.33 4.54 4.75
CA LEU A 40 1.30 3.58 5.17
C LEU A 40 1.37 3.34 6.68
N GLU A 41 2.56 3.15 7.24
CA GLU A 41 2.75 2.98 8.68
C GLU A 41 2.23 4.18 9.48
N LYS A 42 2.42 5.41 9.00
CA LYS A 42 1.90 6.63 9.66
C LYS A 42 0.38 6.75 9.56
N LEU A 43 -0.22 6.20 8.51
CA LEU A 43 -1.67 6.28 8.28
C LEU A 43 -2.44 5.23 9.07
N ILE A 44 -1.84 4.07 9.30
CA ILE A 44 -2.47 2.93 9.96
C ILE A 44 -2.18 3.01 11.47
N PRO A 45 -3.20 3.15 12.34
CA PRO A 45 -3.01 3.13 13.78
C PRO A 45 -2.36 1.83 14.27
N PRO A 46 -1.50 1.85 15.30
CA PRO A 46 -0.88 0.65 15.85
C PRO A 46 -1.87 -0.44 16.28
N GLU A 47 -3.03 -0.05 16.78
CA GLU A 47 -4.11 -0.92 17.27
C GLU A 47 -5.08 -1.38 16.18
N ALA A 48 -4.90 -0.93 14.94
CA ALA A 48 -5.81 -1.26 13.85
C ALA A 48 -5.64 -2.72 13.39
N THR A 49 -6.78 -3.38 13.15
CA THR A 49 -6.87 -4.62 12.36
C THR A 49 -6.93 -4.27 10.88
N VAL A 50 -6.06 -4.89 10.07
CA VAL A 50 -5.85 -4.54 8.66
C VAL A 50 -6.21 -5.73 7.76
N GLY A 51 -7.11 -5.51 6.79
CA GLY A 51 -7.41 -6.47 5.73
C GLY A 51 -6.75 -6.09 4.41
N ILE A 52 -6.12 -7.04 3.73
CA ILE A 52 -5.46 -6.87 2.42
C ILE A 52 -6.14 -7.77 1.38
N GLY A 53 -6.78 -7.12 0.40
CA GLY A 53 -7.53 -7.76 -0.68
C GLY A 53 -6.67 -8.24 -1.86
N GLY A 54 -5.56 -8.95 -1.60
CA GLY A 54 -4.75 -9.58 -2.65
C GLY A 54 -3.91 -8.62 -3.50
N SER A 55 -3.49 -7.47 -2.94
CA SER A 55 -2.63 -6.52 -3.66
C SER A 55 -1.19 -7.02 -3.77
N VAL A 56 -0.79 -7.43 -4.98
CA VAL A 56 0.59 -7.81 -5.28
C VAL A 56 1.58 -6.66 -5.00
N THR A 57 1.15 -5.40 -5.22
CA THR A 57 1.98 -4.24 -4.90
C THR A 57 2.26 -4.12 -3.40
N LEU A 58 1.26 -4.33 -2.53
CA LEU A 58 1.46 -4.29 -1.08
C LEU A 58 2.38 -5.44 -0.61
N GLN A 59 2.27 -6.61 -1.25
CA GLN A 59 3.17 -7.73 -1.01
C GLN A 59 4.62 -7.40 -1.41
N GLN A 60 4.84 -6.83 -2.59
CA GLN A 60 6.16 -6.42 -3.08
C GLN A 60 6.79 -5.31 -2.21
N LEU A 61 5.97 -4.40 -1.69
CA LEU A 61 6.40 -3.36 -0.75
C LEU A 61 6.68 -3.90 0.65
N GLY A 62 6.34 -5.15 0.95
CA GLY A 62 6.54 -5.77 2.26
C GLY A 62 5.62 -5.23 3.37
N VAL A 63 4.47 -4.64 2.99
CA VAL A 63 3.56 -3.97 3.93
C VAL A 63 2.98 -4.94 4.95
N GLU A 64 2.59 -6.14 4.52
CA GLU A 64 2.07 -7.20 5.40
C GLU A 64 3.05 -7.50 6.53
N LYS A 65 4.30 -7.83 6.18
CA LYS A 65 5.35 -8.18 7.14
C LYS A 65 5.69 -7.01 8.07
N ALA A 66 5.73 -5.79 7.54
CA ALA A 66 6.03 -4.60 8.34
C ALA A 66 4.95 -4.35 9.40
N LEU A 67 3.68 -4.46 9.03
CA LEU A 67 2.55 -4.27 9.93
C LEU A 67 2.47 -5.39 10.99
N GLU A 68 2.69 -6.64 10.59
CA GLU A 68 2.76 -7.76 11.54
C GLU A 68 3.91 -7.60 12.55
N ALA A 69 5.10 -7.24 12.07
CA ALA A 69 6.26 -7.00 12.94
C ALA A 69 6.04 -5.83 13.91
N ARG A 70 5.20 -4.86 13.52
CA ARG A 70 4.77 -3.75 14.38
C ARG A 70 3.71 -4.16 15.41
N GLY A 71 3.09 -5.33 15.26
CA GLY A 71 2.07 -5.87 16.16
C GLY A 71 0.62 -5.69 15.71
N ASN A 72 0.39 -5.24 14.47
CA ASN A 72 -0.96 -5.17 13.91
C ASN A 72 -1.49 -6.57 13.56
N THR A 73 -2.80 -6.79 13.74
CA THR A 73 -3.49 -7.96 13.18
C THR A 73 -3.70 -7.76 11.68
N VAL A 74 -3.14 -8.62 10.84
CA VAL A 74 -3.23 -8.51 9.38
C VAL A 74 -3.89 -9.74 8.77
N TYR A 75 -5.00 -9.55 8.07
CA TYR A 75 -5.67 -10.57 7.25
C TYR A 75 -5.34 -10.35 5.78
N SER A 76 -4.85 -11.37 5.09
CA SER A 76 -4.52 -11.29 3.66
C SER A 76 -4.80 -12.61 2.98
N HIS A 77 -5.63 -12.59 1.94
CA HIS A 77 -6.04 -13.78 1.18
C HIS A 77 -4.89 -14.45 0.43
N SER A 78 -3.78 -13.72 0.23
CA SER A 78 -2.58 -14.20 -0.44
C SER A 78 -1.60 -14.92 0.50
N LYS A 79 -1.92 -15.07 1.80
CA LYS A 79 -1.06 -15.80 2.74
C LYS A 79 -1.06 -17.31 2.42
N PRO A 80 0.12 -17.92 2.18
CA PRO A 80 0.19 -19.37 2.05
C PRO A 80 -0.13 -20.03 3.40
N GLY A 81 -1.02 -21.03 3.38
CA GLY A 81 -1.33 -21.85 4.56
C GLY A 81 -2.56 -21.43 5.37
N LEU A 82 -3.38 -20.48 4.89
CA LEU A 82 -4.68 -20.20 5.52
C LEU A 82 -5.63 -21.38 5.34
N SER A 83 -6.31 -21.76 6.42
CA SER A 83 -7.40 -22.72 6.37
C SER A 83 -8.60 -22.13 5.62
N PRO A 84 -9.51 -22.96 5.07
CA PRO A 84 -10.72 -22.48 4.41
C PRO A 84 -11.57 -21.54 5.28
N GLU A 85 -11.57 -21.74 6.60
CA GLU A 85 -12.30 -20.88 7.55
C GLU A 85 -11.66 -19.49 7.66
N GLU A 86 -10.32 -19.40 7.67
CA GLU A 86 -9.60 -18.12 7.73
C GLU A 86 -9.65 -17.33 6.41
N MET A 87 -9.92 -17.99 5.28
CA MET A 87 -10.15 -17.29 4.00
C MET A 87 -11.55 -16.70 3.87
N MET A 88 -12.50 -17.16 4.70
CA MET A 88 -13.92 -16.76 4.64
C MET A 88 -14.28 -15.64 5.63
N ALA A 89 -13.33 -15.26 6.51
CA ALA A 89 -13.45 -14.21 7.52
C ALA A 89 -12.87 -12.87 7.03
#